data_AF-A0A2C5XVB4-F1
#
_entry.id   AF-A0A2C5XVB4-F1
#
_cell.length_a   1.000
_cell.length_b   1.000
_cell.length_c   1.000
_cell.angle_alpha   90.00
_cell.angle_beta   90.00
_cell.angle_gamma   90.00
#
_symmetry.space_group_name_H-M   'P 1'
#
loop_
_entity.id
_entity.type
_entity.pdbx_description
1 polymer ?
#
loop_
_entity_poly.entity_id
_entity_poly.type
_entity_poly.pdbx_seq_one_letter_code
_entity_poly.pdbx_strand_id
1 'polypeptide(L)'
;MSHGTPLTDADRWDWLTALRDESMKRIGKGSDGVVVTCSALKRKYRDVMRVAAYYHDDVVIHFIFLDAPADVLLRRVAQRKDHYMGPEMVKSQLDILETPDQQERDVVTVDVSRSIDEVQEDVAMRAADVMRADLASQVSCNA
;
A
#
# COMPACT_ATOMS: atom_id res chain seq x y z
N MET A 1 -9.26 13.97 -8.10
CA MET A 1 -8.84 13.62 -9.48
C MET A 1 -10.02 13.49 -10.48
N SER A 2 -11.28 13.79 -10.08
CA SER A 2 -12.49 13.55 -10.90
C SER A 2 -12.62 14.47 -12.09
N HIS A 3 -11.97 15.63 -12.00
CA HIS A 3 -12.02 16.70 -13.00
C HIS A 3 -10.78 16.71 -13.91
N GLY A 4 -10.00 15.63 -13.93
CA GLY A 4 -8.81 15.52 -14.79
C GLY A 4 -7.57 16.27 -14.32
N THR A 5 -7.63 17.01 -13.20
CA THR A 5 -6.45 17.65 -12.60
C THR A 5 -5.69 16.64 -11.71
N PRO A 6 -4.39 16.39 -11.99
CA PRO A 6 -3.55 15.60 -11.10
C PRO A 6 -3.43 16.25 -9.73
N LEU A 7 -3.42 15.45 -8.67
CA LEU A 7 -3.13 15.96 -7.34
C LEU A 7 -1.68 16.46 -7.27
N THR A 8 -1.42 17.45 -6.43
CA THR A 8 -0.08 17.90 -6.05
C THR A 8 0.47 17.05 -4.89
N ASP A 9 1.74 17.23 -4.54
CA ASP A 9 2.29 16.60 -3.34
C ASP A 9 1.59 17.11 -2.07
N ALA A 10 1.24 18.41 -2.03
CA ALA A 10 0.52 19.00 -0.90
C ALA A 10 -0.83 18.33 -0.65
N ASP A 11 -1.64 18.13 -1.71
CA ASP A 11 -2.92 17.44 -1.61
C ASP A 11 -2.77 15.99 -1.11
N ARG A 12 -1.66 15.35 -1.44
CA ARG A 12 -1.38 13.97 -1.01
C ARG A 12 -0.93 13.90 0.45
N TRP A 13 -0.24 14.92 0.97
CA TRP A 13 0.21 14.93 2.37
C TRP A 13 -0.94 14.93 3.35
N ASP A 14 -1.94 15.78 3.13
CA ASP A 14 -3.12 15.85 4.00
C ASP A 14 -3.91 14.55 3.94
N TRP A 15 -4.04 13.97 2.75
CA TRP A 15 -4.74 12.70 2.58
C TRP A 15 -4.02 11.52 3.26
N LEU A 16 -2.70 11.39 3.09
CA LEU A 16 -1.91 10.34 3.74
C LEU A 16 -1.92 10.48 5.26
N THR A 17 -1.86 11.71 5.76
CA THR A 17 -1.97 12.01 7.19
C THR A 17 -3.33 11.60 7.74
N ALA A 18 -4.42 12.00 7.08
CA ALA A 18 -5.77 11.60 7.49
C ALA A 18 -5.97 10.09 7.46
N LEU A 19 -5.39 9.40 6.47
CA LEU A 19 -5.46 7.96 6.33
C LEU A 19 -4.74 7.22 7.47
N ARG A 20 -3.53 7.68 7.82
CA ARG A 20 -2.78 7.19 8.96
C ARG A 20 -3.54 7.43 10.26
N ASP A 21 -4.03 8.65 10.49
CA ASP A 21 -4.66 9.02 11.74
C ASP A 21 -5.98 8.25 11.97
N GLU A 22 -6.78 8.02 10.92
CA GLU A 22 -7.97 7.16 11.03
C GLU A 22 -7.59 5.70 11.27
N SER A 23 -6.51 5.20 10.67
CA SER A 23 -6.01 3.83 10.93
C SER A 23 -5.62 3.66 12.40
N MET A 24 -4.85 4.60 12.95
CA MET A 24 -4.46 4.60 14.37
C MET A 24 -5.66 4.70 15.31
N LYS A 25 -6.65 5.53 14.95
CA LYS A 25 -7.89 5.63 15.73
C LYS A 25 -8.69 4.33 15.75
N ARG A 26 -8.67 3.53 14.67
CA ARG A 26 -9.31 2.20 14.66
C ARG A 26 -8.57 1.21 15.54
N ILE A 27 -7.25 1.19 15.48
CA ILE A 27 -6.40 0.36 16.36
C ILE A 27 -6.64 0.74 17.83
N GLY A 28 -6.58 2.02 18.17
CA GLY A 28 -6.83 2.52 19.53
C GLY A 28 -8.25 2.28 20.07
N LYS A 29 -9.21 1.90 19.22
CA LYS A 29 -10.56 1.45 19.60
C LYS A 29 -10.67 -0.06 19.82
N GLY A 30 -9.55 -0.78 19.76
CA GLY A 30 -9.48 -2.24 19.98
C GLY A 30 -9.57 -3.07 18.70
N SER A 31 -9.26 -2.49 17.52
CA SER A 31 -9.09 -3.33 16.31
C SER A 31 -7.72 -3.97 16.33
N ASP A 32 -7.64 -5.28 16.06
CA ASP A 32 -6.37 -6.02 16.01
C ASP A 32 -5.45 -5.58 14.84
N GLY A 33 -6.01 -4.90 13.85
CA GLY A 33 -5.28 -4.35 12.71
C GLY A 33 -6.19 -3.62 11.73
N VAL A 34 -5.59 -2.97 10.72
CA VAL A 34 -6.30 -2.24 9.66
C VAL A 34 -5.63 -2.53 8.32
N VAL A 35 -6.45 -2.85 7.30
CA VAL A 35 -6.00 -2.93 5.91
C VAL A 35 -6.51 -1.71 5.16
N VAL A 36 -5.61 -1.06 4.43
CA VAL A 36 -5.90 0.17 3.70
C VAL A 36 -5.39 0.09 2.28
N THR A 37 -6.21 0.51 1.32
CA THR A 37 -5.79 0.69 -0.07
C THR A 37 -5.24 2.09 -0.27
N CYS A 38 -3.95 2.22 -0.55
CA CYS A 38 -3.29 3.49 -0.84
C CYS A 38 -2.30 3.30 -1.99
N SER A 39 -2.25 4.22 -2.95
CA SER A 39 -1.32 4.11 -4.07
C SER A 39 0.14 4.28 -3.65
N ALA A 40 0.41 5.07 -2.59
CA ALA A 40 1.72 5.28 -1.96
C ALA A 40 2.92 5.24 -2.94
N LEU A 41 2.78 5.96 -4.06
CA LEU A 41 3.61 5.79 -5.26
C LEU A 41 5.08 6.14 -5.04
N LYS A 42 5.38 7.05 -4.11
CA LYS A 42 6.74 7.49 -3.79
C LYS A 42 7.17 6.99 -2.41
N ARG A 43 8.46 6.76 -2.22
CA ARG A 43 9.04 6.35 -0.92
C ARG A 43 8.63 7.31 0.19
N LYS A 44 8.72 8.61 -0.08
CA LYS A 44 8.29 9.65 0.87
C LYS A 44 6.82 9.56 1.29
N TYR A 45 5.94 9.01 0.45
CA TYR A 45 4.54 8.78 0.83
C TYR A 45 4.39 7.59 1.76
N ARG A 46 5.17 6.52 1.52
CA ARG A 46 5.25 5.36 2.42
C ARG A 46 5.83 5.77 3.77
N ASP A 47 6.84 6.63 3.77
CA ASP A 47 7.45 7.16 5.01
C ASP A 47 6.43 7.91 5.89
N VAL A 48 5.51 8.69 5.31
CA VAL A 48 4.45 9.35 6.08
C VAL A 48 3.56 8.35 6.83
N MET A 49 3.29 7.18 6.24
CA MET A 49 2.56 6.11 6.92
C MET A 49 3.43 5.49 8.01
N ARG A 50 4.71 5.21 7.72
CA ARG A 50 5.69 4.65 8.68
C ARG A 50 5.83 5.48 9.95
N VAL A 51 5.60 6.80 9.88
CA VAL A 51 5.62 7.69 11.05
C VAL A 51 4.74 7.18 12.20
N ALA A 52 3.62 6.50 11.93
CA ALA A 52 2.78 5.95 12.99
C ALA A 52 3.56 4.95 13.89
N ALA A 53 4.38 4.08 13.30
CA ALA A 53 5.19 3.12 14.04
C ALA A 53 6.34 3.77 14.84
N TYR A 54 6.73 5.02 14.54
CA TYR A 54 7.73 5.74 15.34
C TYR A 54 7.17 6.32 16.64
N TYR A 55 5.86 6.52 16.73
CA TYR A 55 5.19 7.06 17.92
C TYR A 55 4.40 6.00 18.69
N HIS A 56 4.26 4.80 18.13
CA HIS A 56 3.47 3.69 18.66
C HIS A 56 4.24 2.39 18.47
N ASP A 57 5.01 1.99 19.48
CA ASP A 57 5.89 0.79 19.45
C ASP A 57 5.10 -0.53 19.30
N ASP A 58 3.80 -0.51 19.58
CA ASP A 58 2.87 -1.62 19.43
C ASP A 58 2.30 -1.76 18.01
N VAL A 59 2.60 -0.83 17.11
CA VAL A 59 2.09 -0.82 15.73
C VAL A 59 3.20 -1.12 14.73
N VAL A 60 3.01 -2.20 13.97
CA VAL A 60 3.86 -2.56 12.84
C VAL A 60 3.13 -2.25 11.54
N ILE A 61 3.84 -1.66 10.57
CA ILE A 61 3.30 -1.30 9.27
C ILE A 61 4.00 -2.12 8.19
N HIS A 62 3.21 -2.76 7.35
CA HIS A 62 3.67 -3.45 6.15
C HIS A 62 2.99 -2.88 4.91
N PHE A 63 3.68 -2.93 3.78
CA PHE A 63 3.15 -2.57 2.48
C PHE A 63 3.10 -3.80 1.59
N ILE A 64 1.95 -4.05 0.97
CA ILE A 64 1.84 -4.99 -0.15
C ILE A 64 1.90 -4.19 -1.44
N PHE A 65 3.03 -4.28 -2.15
CA PHE A 65 3.24 -3.61 -3.43
C PHE A 65 2.75 -4.52 -4.57
N LEU A 66 1.60 -4.16 -5.16
CA LEU A 66 1.00 -4.90 -6.26
C LEU A 66 1.62 -4.45 -7.58
N ASP A 67 2.55 -5.26 -8.10
CA ASP A 67 3.32 -4.93 -9.30
C ASP A 67 2.81 -5.69 -10.52
N ALA A 68 2.78 -5.02 -11.67
CA ALA A 68 2.54 -5.65 -12.95
C ALA A 68 3.11 -4.79 -14.09
N PRO A 69 3.47 -5.40 -15.23
CA PRO A 69 3.91 -4.66 -16.39
C PRO A 69 2.90 -3.58 -16.83
N ALA A 70 3.41 -2.44 -17.28
CA ALA A 70 2.59 -1.29 -17.65
C ALA A 70 1.52 -1.63 -18.72
N ASP A 71 1.85 -2.50 -19.67
CA ASP A 71 0.92 -2.93 -20.72
C ASP A 71 -0.24 -3.78 -20.16
N VAL A 72 0.02 -4.59 -19.12
CA VAL A 72 -1.02 -5.35 -18.41
C VAL A 72 -1.96 -4.41 -17.66
N LEU A 73 -1.42 -3.41 -16.95
CA LEU A 73 -2.21 -2.42 -16.21
C LEU A 73 -3.08 -1.58 -17.14
N LEU A 74 -2.52 -1.08 -18.24
CA LEU A 74 -3.25 -0.31 -19.25
C LEU A 74 -4.37 -1.13 -19.90
N ARG A 75 -4.08 -2.40 -20.24
CA ARG A 75 -5.08 -3.32 -20.82
C ARG A 75 -6.24 -3.56 -19.85
N ARG A 76 -5.94 -3.80 -18.58
CA ARG A 76 -6.98 -4.02 -17.54
C ARG A 76 -7.87 -2.81 -17.36
N VAL A 77 -7.30 -1.61 -17.32
CA VAL A 77 -8.09 -0.37 -17.19
C VAL A 77 -8.91 -0.10 -18.45
N ALA A 78 -8.38 -0.35 -19.64
CA ALA A 78 -9.13 -0.19 -20.90
C ALA A 78 -10.33 -1.14 -21.03
N GLN A 79 -10.30 -2.30 -20.38
CA GLN A 79 -11.40 -3.28 -20.40
C GLN A 79 -12.51 -2.97 -19.39
N ARG A 80 -12.28 -2.08 -18.43
CA ARG A 80 -13.29 -1.68 -17.43
C ARG A 80 -14.29 -0.72 -18.06
N LYS A 81 -15.58 -1.10 -18.08
CA LYS A 81 -16.68 -0.21 -18.44
C LYS A 81 -17.02 0.71 -17.25
N ASP A 82 -17.31 1.98 -17.50
CA ASP A 82 -17.82 2.97 -16.53
C ASP A 82 -16.92 3.37 -15.34
N HIS A 83 -15.67 3.80 -15.56
CA HIS A 83 -14.83 4.30 -14.46
C HIS A 83 -14.08 5.62 -14.67
N TYR A 84 -13.89 6.29 -13.54
CA TYR A 84 -13.20 7.55 -13.24
C TYR A 84 -11.71 7.60 -13.63
N MET A 85 -11.02 6.45 -13.72
CA MET A 85 -9.58 6.37 -13.99
C MET A 85 -9.33 5.87 -15.42
N GLY A 86 -9.08 6.79 -16.36
CA GLY A 86 -8.73 6.45 -17.74
C GLY A 86 -7.26 6.02 -17.92
N PRO A 87 -6.86 5.54 -19.11
CA PRO A 87 -5.50 5.12 -19.41
C PRO A 87 -4.42 6.19 -19.13
N GLU A 88 -4.72 7.47 -19.41
CA GLU A 88 -3.79 8.59 -19.12
C GLU A 88 -3.51 8.74 -17.63
N MET A 89 -4.47 8.39 -16.78
CA MET A 89 -4.28 8.44 -15.34
C MET A 89 -3.31 7.37 -14.86
N VAL A 90 -3.41 6.16 -15.40
CA VAL A 90 -2.48 5.06 -15.10
C VAL A 90 -1.06 5.44 -15.51
N LYS A 91 -0.89 6.01 -16.72
CA LYS A 91 0.42 6.52 -17.18
C LYS A 91 0.99 7.54 -16.19
N SER A 92 0.20 8.54 -15.80
CA SER A 92 0.65 9.57 -14.84
C SER A 92 1.05 9.01 -13.47
N GLN A 93 0.45 7.88 -13.05
CA GLN A 93 0.84 7.21 -11.80
C GLN A 93 2.13 6.42 -11.96
N LEU A 94 2.32 5.73 -13.08
CA LEU A 94 3.55 5.00 -13.41
C LEU A 94 4.73 5.98 -13.56
N ASP A 95 4.52 7.15 -14.14
CA ASP A 95 5.57 8.17 -14.32
C ASP A 95 6.15 8.68 -12.99
N ILE A 96 5.35 8.66 -11.92
CA ILE A 96 5.78 9.10 -10.58
C ILE A 96 6.04 7.95 -9.61
N LEU A 97 5.93 6.71 -10.08
CA LEU A 97 6.12 5.52 -9.26
C LEU A 97 7.61 5.34 -8.94
N GLU A 98 7.93 5.35 -7.65
CA GLU A 98 9.23 4.93 -7.12
C GLU A 98 9.07 3.51 -6.61
N THR A 99 9.47 2.53 -7.44
CA THR A 99 9.46 1.11 -7.08
C THR A 99 10.22 0.88 -5.77
N PRO A 100 9.61 0.20 -4.79
CA PRO A 100 10.27 -0.11 -3.52
C PRO A 100 11.61 -0.81 -3.73
N ASP A 101 12.63 -0.34 -3.04
CA ASP A 101 13.98 -0.91 -3.09
C ASP A 101 14.24 -1.88 -1.92
N GLN A 102 15.42 -2.51 -1.90
CA GLN A 102 15.80 -3.46 -0.84
C GLN A 102 15.96 -2.84 0.56
N GLN A 103 15.99 -1.52 0.68
CA GLN A 103 16.05 -0.82 1.96
C GLN A 103 14.65 -0.75 2.61
N GLU A 104 13.58 -0.86 1.82
CA GLU A 104 12.20 -0.88 2.28
C GLU A 104 11.76 -2.30 2.67
N ARG A 105 12.36 -2.81 3.76
CA ARG A 105 12.18 -4.21 4.24
C ARG A 105 10.76 -4.57 4.67
N ASP A 106 9.95 -3.56 4.95
CA ASP A 106 8.53 -3.64 5.31
C ASP A 106 7.62 -3.73 4.06
N VAL A 107 8.20 -3.82 2.86
CA VAL A 107 7.45 -3.92 1.61
C VAL A 107 7.58 -5.32 1.02
N VAL A 108 6.42 -5.95 0.76
CA VAL A 108 6.33 -7.21 0.04
C VAL A 108 5.75 -6.97 -1.35
N THR A 109 6.54 -7.26 -2.38
CA THR A 109 6.09 -7.15 -3.78
C THR A 109 5.35 -8.42 -4.22
N VAL A 110 4.20 -8.24 -4.84
CA VAL A 110 3.36 -9.31 -5.39
C VAL A 110 3.09 -9.04 -6.87
N ASP A 111 3.45 -9.99 -7.73
CA ASP A 111 3.10 -9.94 -9.14
C ASP A 111 1.60 -10.17 -9.32
N VAL A 112 0.92 -9.14 -9.80
CA VAL A 112 -0.53 -9.17 -10.04
C VAL A 112 -0.89 -9.42 -11.50
N SER A 113 0.04 -9.79 -12.38
CA SER A 113 -0.24 -10.10 -13.79
C SER A 113 -1.14 -11.34 -13.99
N ARG A 114 -1.26 -12.18 -12.96
CA ARG A 114 -2.06 -13.41 -12.86
C ARG A 114 -3.55 -13.18 -12.67
N SER A 115 -4.33 -14.26 -12.51
CA SER A 115 -5.77 -14.18 -12.22
C SER A 115 -6.05 -13.57 -10.84
N ILE A 116 -7.26 -13.04 -10.63
CA ILE A 116 -7.62 -12.40 -9.35
C ILE A 116 -7.56 -13.39 -8.18
N ASP A 117 -7.96 -14.64 -8.39
CA ASP A 117 -7.97 -15.68 -7.34
C ASP A 117 -6.54 -16.02 -6.91
N GLU A 118 -5.62 -16.22 -7.88
CA GLU A 118 -4.21 -16.48 -7.60
C GLU A 118 -3.54 -15.30 -6.88
N VAL A 119 -3.91 -14.07 -7.24
CA VAL A 119 -3.39 -12.87 -6.58
C VAL A 119 -3.91 -12.75 -5.16
N GLN A 120 -5.20 -13.01 -4.93
CA GLN A 120 -5.78 -12.95 -3.60
C GLN A 120 -5.14 -13.99 -2.66
N GLU A 121 -4.94 -15.21 -3.14
CA GLU A 121 -4.28 -16.26 -2.37
C GLU A 121 -2.83 -15.89 -2.03
N ASP A 122 -2.05 -15.40 -3.00
CA ASP A 122 -0.65 -15.02 -2.78
C ASP A 122 -0.52 -13.83 -1.82
N VAL A 123 -1.38 -12.81 -1.95
CA VAL A 123 -1.40 -11.67 -1.02
C VAL A 123 -1.75 -12.13 0.40
N ALA A 124 -2.77 -12.98 0.56
CA ALA A 124 -3.19 -13.47 1.87
C ALA A 124 -2.09 -14.32 2.54
N MET A 125 -1.44 -15.19 1.76
CA MET A 125 -0.32 -16.01 2.24
C MET A 125 0.84 -15.13 2.72
N ARG A 126 1.28 -14.18 1.89
CA ARG A 126 2.39 -13.27 2.22
C ARG A 126 2.10 -12.37 3.40
N ALA A 127 0.87 -11.85 3.49
CA ALA A 127 0.43 -11.06 4.64
C ALA A 127 0.49 -11.89 5.93
N ALA A 128 0.02 -13.15 5.89
CA ALA A 128 0.12 -14.05 7.03
C ALA A 128 1.58 -14.37 7.41
N ASP A 129 2.47 -14.54 6.42
CA ASP A 129 3.89 -14.79 6.66
C ASP A 129 4.58 -13.63 7.39
N VAL A 130 4.37 -12.39 6.93
CA VAL A 130 4.97 -11.22 7.60
C VAL A 130 4.42 -11.02 9.01
N MET A 131 3.10 -11.18 9.19
CA MET A 131 2.49 -11.08 10.52
C MET A 131 3.01 -12.16 11.48
N ARG A 132 3.23 -13.40 10.99
CA ARG A 132 3.84 -14.46 11.80
C ARG A 132 5.30 -14.17 12.17
N ALA A 133 6.08 -13.61 11.23
CA ALA A 133 7.47 -13.26 11.47
C ALA A 133 7.62 -12.17 12.55
N ASP A 134 6.72 -11.19 12.58
CA ASP A 134 6.70 -10.16 13.61
C ASP A 134 6.35 -10.74 14.99
N LEU A 135 5.30 -11.57 15.05
CA LEU A 135 4.91 -12.24 16.30
C LEU A 135 6.06 -13.10 16.86
N ALA A 136 6.77 -13.84 16.00
CA ALA A 136 7.91 -14.63 16.43
C ALA A 136 9.08 -13.75 16.95
N SER A 137 9.29 -12.59 16.32
CA SER A 137 10.34 -11.64 16.71
C SER A 137 10.03 -10.95 18.04
N GLN A 138 8.75 -10.62 18.29
CA GLN A 138 8.29 -10.07 19.57
C GLN A 138 8.40 -11.08 20.72
N VAL A 139 8.10 -12.36 20.46
CA VAL A 139 8.29 -13.43 21.46
C VAL A 139 9.76 -13.63 21.80
N SER A 140 10.66 -13.58 20.82
CA SER A 140 12.10 -13.76 21.05
C SER A 140 12.76 -12.58 21.78
N CYS A 141 12.18 -11.38 21.74
CA CYS A 141 12.68 -10.22 22.48
C CYS A 141 12.20 -10.17 23.95
N ASN A 142 11.13 -10.90 24.28
CA ASN A 142 10.51 -10.93 25.60
C ASN A 142 10.87 -12.18 26.43
N ALA A 143 11.72 -13.06 25.90
CA ALA A 143 12.23 -14.28 26.56
C ALA A 143 13.68 -14.08 27.02
#